data_AF-A0A2R6K841-F1
#
_entry.id   AF-A0A2R6K841-F1
#
_cell.length_a   1.000
_cell.length_b   1.000
_cell.length_c   1.000
_cell.angle_alpha   90.00
_cell.angle_beta   90.00
_cell.angle_gamma   90.00
#
_symmetry.space_group_name_H-M   'P 1'
#
loop_
_entity.id
_entity.type
_entity.pdbx_description
1 polymer ?
#
loop_
_entity_poly.entity_id
_entity_poly.type
_entity_poly.pdbx_seq_one_letter_code
_entity_poly.pdbx_strand_id
1 'polypeptide(L)'
;MRVAAGTRGRVPNATGYIVASDAVLARTAIADAERVADTLDARNVSYDRAAVAAQLAAARAARDRGDRLRGQAPGAVKQYRIAWAHAQRALDIMDEAVTPTVSIDTRRDRPHNESLTHPLNGTVFDVRGYELTATLSVNDTTKRTVAVNASTVPGDLARFNTSQELARQWPAFNRSSFVNRTYVLTITATDSGRDYAPTALAKFDEIHDRQRGANPLQLDGDGLPDRYEMRVTETNPLDPDSDAARTARSESRNATIDGNEDFDGDGLTTYREYRQSLAPLDSDTDNDTLEDGFETRYRPLAPTQSDTDGDGVPDAKEDTDDDGLATGREQTLGSNPVVADTDDDELADDEIDRYDTSPTATDTDGDGLTDYEEVELDTDPLVADSDGDGSVDGNETYSTTATNVSTGVSVTVRTDGLGSDQVEVRSQPSYFDNGETRAGPTVQITNRTAVENATVRIPITESVSNQESLSIYTWDPQLTRRGSRSRRGSTPRTALQSRP
;
A
#
# COMPACT_ATOMS: atom_id res chain seq x y z
N MET A 1 -52.42 -64.88 -43.92
CA MET A 1 -51.16 -65.26 -44.58
C MET A 1 -50.04 -65.13 -43.55
N ARG A 2 -49.29 -66.20 -43.28
CA ARG A 2 -48.18 -66.23 -42.31
C ARG A 2 -46.98 -65.42 -42.83
N VAL A 3 -46.37 -64.61 -41.96
CA VAL A 3 -44.94 -64.21 -41.94
C VAL A 3 -44.59 -64.02 -40.46
N ALA A 4 -44.07 -65.02 -39.74
CA ALA A 4 -42.67 -65.43 -39.59
C ALA A 4 -41.80 -64.47 -38.73
N ALA A 5 -41.48 -64.96 -37.52
CA ALA A 5 -40.22 -64.89 -36.76
C ALA A 5 -39.42 -63.58 -36.61
N GLY A 6 -39.16 -63.21 -35.35
CA GLY A 6 -38.15 -62.24 -34.90
C GLY A 6 -38.83 -61.07 -34.17
N THR A 7 -38.89 -61.00 -32.85
CA THR A 7 -37.76 -60.93 -31.91
C THR A 7 -38.20 -61.44 -30.53
N ARG A 8 -37.56 -62.51 -30.04
CA ARG A 8 -37.62 -62.90 -28.62
C ARG A 8 -36.67 -61.98 -27.83
N GLY A 9 -37.12 -60.77 -27.54
CA GLY A 9 -36.50 -59.92 -26.51
C GLY A 9 -36.85 -60.48 -25.14
N ARG A 10 -35.97 -61.31 -24.57
CA ARG A 10 -36.08 -61.81 -23.20
C ARG A 10 -36.09 -60.61 -22.25
N VAL A 11 -37.22 -60.30 -21.60
CA VAL A 11 -37.21 -59.37 -20.46
C VAL A 11 -36.29 -60.00 -19.40
N PRO A 12 -35.20 -59.35 -18.96
CA PRO A 12 -34.32 -59.95 -17.96
C PRO A 12 -35.11 -60.18 -16.66
N ASN A 13 -34.94 -61.35 -16.05
CA ASN A 13 -35.54 -61.67 -14.76
C ASN A 13 -35.08 -60.63 -13.72
N ALA A 14 -35.96 -60.12 -12.85
CA ALA A 14 -35.64 -59.12 -11.81
C ALA A 14 -34.39 -59.48 -10.99
N THR A 15 -34.18 -60.78 -10.79
CA THR A 15 -32.99 -61.36 -10.17
C THR A 15 -31.67 -61.01 -10.88
N GLY A 16 -31.65 -60.91 -12.21
CA GLY A 16 -30.47 -60.52 -13.00
C GLY A 16 -30.09 -59.05 -12.82
N TYR A 17 -31.07 -58.16 -12.64
CA TYR A 17 -30.83 -56.75 -12.34
C TYR A 17 -30.21 -56.58 -10.94
N ILE A 18 -30.68 -57.32 -9.94
CA ILE A 18 -30.11 -57.29 -8.59
C ILE A 18 -28.66 -57.76 -8.59
N VAL A 19 -28.37 -58.88 -9.27
CA VAL A 19 -27.00 -59.40 -9.40
C VAL A 19 -26.08 -58.39 -10.08
N ALA A 20 -26.55 -57.71 -11.14
CA ALA A 20 -25.78 -56.69 -11.83
C ALA A 20 -25.55 -55.45 -10.95
N SER A 21 -26.58 -55.01 -10.23
CA SER A 21 -26.50 -53.87 -9.30
C SER A 21 -25.50 -54.11 -8.18
N ASP A 22 -25.60 -55.25 -7.48
CA ASP A 22 -24.67 -55.58 -6.39
C ASP A 22 -23.24 -55.76 -6.90
N ALA A 23 -23.06 -56.27 -8.13
CA ALA A 23 -21.74 -56.36 -8.76
C ALA A 23 -21.11 -54.97 -9.00
N VAL A 24 -21.92 -53.99 -9.43
CA VAL A 24 -21.48 -52.60 -9.61
C VAL A 24 -21.12 -51.99 -8.26
N LEU A 25 -22.01 -52.09 -7.25
CA LEU A 25 -21.76 -51.58 -5.91
C LEU A 25 -20.47 -52.14 -5.30
N ALA A 26 -20.24 -53.45 -5.43
CA ALA A 26 -19.02 -54.09 -4.95
C ALA A 26 -17.77 -53.59 -5.67
N ARG A 27 -17.83 -53.40 -7.00
CA ARG A 27 -16.70 -52.86 -7.78
C ARG A 27 -16.40 -51.42 -7.42
N THR A 28 -17.43 -50.59 -7.31
CA THR A 28 -17.30 -49.18 -6.92
C THR A 28 -16.72 -49.05 -5.53
N ALA A 29 -17.23 -49.78 -4.54
CA ALA A 29 -16.69 -49.71 -3.17
C ALA A 29 -15.22 -50.15 -3.08
N ILE A 30 -14.81 -51.18 -3.83
CA ILE A 30 -13.40 -51.59 -3.91
C ILE A 30 -12.55 -50.47 -4.52
N ALA A 31 -13.00 -49.87 -5.63
CA ALA A 31 -12.28 -48.79 -6.29
C ALA A 31 -12.19 -47.54 -5.41
N ASP A 32 -13.23 -47.22 -4.64
CA ASP A 32 -13.23 -46.11 -3.69
C ASP A 32 -12.21 -46.32 -2.58
N ALA A 33 -12.18 -47.51 -1.97
CA ALA A 33 -11.20 -47.85 -0.94
C ALA A 33 -9.76 -47.84 -1.48
N GLU A 34 -9.53 -48.32 -2.70
CA GLU A 34 -8.21 -48.24 -3.36
C GLU A 34 -7.78 -46.78 -3.57
N ARG A 35 -8.68 -45.94 -4.07
CA ARG A 35 -8.42 -44.52 -4.31
C ARG A 35 -8.12 -43.73 -3.03
N VAL A 36 -8.83 -44.04 -1.93
CA VAL A 36 -8.53 -43.43 -0.63
C VAL A 36 -7.13 -43.83 -0.17
N ALA A 37 -6.76 -45.12 -0.27
CA ALA A 37 -5.42 -45.57 0.08
C ALA A 37 -4.33 -44.84 -0.73
N ASP A 38 -4.53 -44.69 -2.04
CA ASP A 38 -3.61 -43.92 -2.90
C ASP A 38 -3.53 -42.43 -2.47
N THR A 39 -4.67 -41.84 -2.09
CA THR A 39 -4.75 -40.44 -1.63
C THR A 39 -4.01 -40.24 -0.31
N LEU A 40 -4.18 -41.16 0.65
CA LEU A 40 -3.50 -41.11 1.93
C LEU A 40 -1.99 -41.35 1.78
N ASP A 41 -1.59 -42.27 0.91
CA ASP A 41 -0.19 -42.51 0.58
C ASP A 41 0.45 -41.26 -0.06
N ALA A 42 -0.23 -40.60 -1.01
CA ALA A 42 0.24 -39.36 -1.62
C ALA A 42 0.34 -38.20 -0.61
N ARG A 43 -0.50 -38.19 0.43
CA ARG A 43 -0.48 -37.22 1.53
C ARG A 43 0.44 -37.62 2.68
N ASN A 44 1.13 -38.76 2.58
CA ASN A 44 2.01 -39.30 3.60
C ASN A 44 1.30 -39.50 4.97
N VAL A 45 0.03 -39.91 4.95
CA VAL A 45 -0.74 -40.22 6.15
C VAL A 45 -0.48 -41.67 6.58
N SER A 46 -0.25 -41.88 7.88
CA SER A 46 0.01 -43.21 8.45
C SER A 46 -1.29 -43.95 8.78
N TYR A 47 -1.45 -45.18 8.30
CA TYR A 47 -2.56 -46.09 8.60
C TYR A 47 -2.09 -47.56 8.52
N ASP A 48 -2.89 -48.52 8.98
CA ASP A 48 -2.55 -49.96 8.89
C ASP A 48 -2.69 -50.49 7.46
N ARG A 49 -1.64 -50.27 6.66
CA ARG A 49 -1.56 -50.72 5.26
C ARG A 49 -1.77 -52.22 5.11
N ALA A 50 -1.31 -53.02 6.07
CA ALA A 50 -1.43 -54.47 5.99
C ALA A 50 -2.88 -54.92 6.19
N ALA A 51 -3.59 -54.35 7.15
CA ALA A 51 -5.01 -54.62 7.38
C ALA A 51 -5.87 -54.15 6.19
N VAL A 52 -5.65 -52.95 5.67
CA VAL A 52 -6.34 -52.44 4.47
C VAL A 52 -6.11 -53.35 3.27
N ALA A 53 -4.85 -53.75 3.01
CA ALA A 53 -4.52 -54.66 1.92
C ALA A 53 -5.20 -56.03 2.06
N ALA A 54 -5.30 -56.56 3.29
CA ALA A 54 -5.99 -57.82 3.57
C ALA A 54 -7.50 -57.72 3.29
N GLN A 55 -8.15 -56.62 3.69
CA GLN A 55 -9.57 -56.37 3.41
C GLN A 55 -9.81 -56.23 1.90
N LEU A 56 -9.00 -55.44 1.18
CA LEU A 56 -9.11 -55.29 -0.27
C LEU A 56 -8.89 -56.62 -1.02
N ALA A 57 -7.94 -57.44 -0.58
CA ALA A 57 -7.73 -58.77 -1.14
C ALA A 57 -8.95 -59.68 -0.94
N ALA A 58 -9.54 -59.68 0.27
CA ALA A 58 -10.75 -60.43 0.56
C ALA A 58 -11.95 -59.93 -0.27
N ALA A 59 -12.06 -58.61 -0.46
CA ALA A 59 -13.09 -57.98 -1.27
C ALA A 59 -13.01 -58.41 -2.74
N ARG A 60 -11.83 -58.31 -3.35
CA ARG A 60 -11.57 -58.75 -4.73
C ARG A 60 -11.86 -60.25 -4.91
N ALA A 61 -11.41 -61.09 -3.97
CA ALA A 61 -11.67 -62.53 -4.02
C ALA A 61 -13.17 -62.86 -3.92
N ALA A 62 -13.93 -62.12 -3.11
CA ALA A 62 -15.37 -62.26 -3.00
C ALA A 62 -16.09 -61.79 -4.28
N ARG A 63 -15.69 -60.66 -4.85
CA ARG A 63 -16.20 -60.19 -6.16
C ARG A 63 -15.99 -61.26 -7.24
N ASP A 64 -14.79 -61.84 -7.32
CA ASP A 64 -14.46 -62.85 -8.33
C ASP A 64 -15.28 -64.14 -8.14
N ARG A 65 -15.56 -64.53 -6.89
CA ARG A 65 -16.52 -65.61 -6.60
C ARG A 65 -17.93 -65.24 -7.05
N GLY A 66 -18.37 -64.01 -6.82
CA GLY A 66 -19.67 -63.49 -7.29
C GLY A 66 -19.79 -63.52 -8.81
N ASP A 67 -18.74 -63.12 -9.53
CA ASP A 67 -18.66 -63.15 -10.99
C ASP A 67 -18.78 -64.59 -11.54
N ARG A 68 -18.13 -65.57 -10.90
CA ARG A 68 -18.28 -67.00 -11.23
C ARG A 68 -19.68 -67.54 -10.96
N LEU A 69 -20.37 -66.99 -9.96
CA LEU A 69 -21.70 -67.42 -9.51
C LEU A 69 -22.84 -66.64 -10.19
N ARG A 70 -22.61 -65.81 -11.22
CA ARG A 70 -23.68 -65.01 -11.88
C ARG A 70 -24.88 -65.83 -12.35
N GLY A 71 -24.67 -67.10 -12.71
CA GLY A 71 -25.75 -68.05 -13.05
C GLY A 71 -26.56 -68.57 -11.85
N GLN A 72 -26.03 -68.43 -10.63
CA GLN A 72 -26.61 -68.79 -9.34
C GLN A 72 -26.86 -67.52 -8.50
N ALA A 73 -27.89 -66.77 -8.87
CA ALA A 73 -28.08 -65.42 -8.37
C ALA A 73 -28.05 -65.22 -6.84
N PRO A 74 -28.64 -66.09 -5.98
CA PRO A 74 -28.52 -65.94 -4.54
C PRO A 74 -27.06 -66.02 -4.04
N GLY A 75 -26.27 -66.90 -4.67
CA GLY A 75 -24.84 -67.06 -4.39
C GLY A 75 -24.02 -65.85 -4.85
N ALA A 76 -24.31 -65.32 -6.04
CA ALA A 76 -23.65 -64.12 -6.56
C ALA A 76 -23.90 -62.89 -5.67
N VAL A 77 -25.17 -62.62 -5.36
CA VAL A 77 -25.59 -61.50 -4.48
C VAL A 77 -24.89 -61.58 -3.13
N LYS A 78 -24.87 -62.77 -2.50
CA LYS A 78 -24.16 -62.97 -1.23
C LYS A 78 -22.68 -62.61 -1.33
N GLN A 79 -22.01 -63.05 -2.40
CA GLN A 79 -20.58 -62.78 -2.58
C GLN A 79 -20.28 -61.30 -2.87
N TYR A 80 -21.12 -60.60 -3.64
CA TYR A 80 -20.95 -59.16 -3.86
C TYR A 80 -21.17 -58.35 -2.58
N ARG A 81 -22.12 -58.74 -1.73
CA ARG A 81 -22.30 -58.11 -0.41
C ARG A 81 -21.10 -58.33 0.51
N ILE A 82 -20.51 -59.53 0.49
CA ILE A 82 -19.27 -59.82 1.21
C ILE A 82 -18.14 -58.91 0.67
N ALA A 83 -18.04 -58.78 -0.66
CA ALA A 83 -17.03 -57.92 -1.28
C ALA A 83 -17.18 -56.46 -0.87
N TRP A 84 -18.40 -55.94 -0.93
CA TRP A 84 -18.73 -54.59 -0.50
C TRP A 84 -18.43 -54.37 0.98
N ALA A 85 -18.78 -55.31 1.86
CA ALA A 85 -18.50 -55.20 3.30
C ALA A 85 -17.00 -55.16 3.62
N HIS A 86 -16.19 -55.97 2.93
CA HIS A 86 -14.73 -55.90 3.07
C HIS A 86 -14.16 -54.56 2.58
N ALA A 87 -14.70 -54.01 1.48
CA ALA A 87 -14.29 -52.69 1.00
C ALA A 87 -14.66 -51.57 1.98
N GLN A 88 -15.83 -51.63 2.63
CA GLN A 88 -16.22 -50.67 3.67
C GLN A 88 -15.30 -50.75 4.89
N ARG A 89 -14.94 -51.96 5.34
CA ARG A 89 -13.97 -52.11 6.45
C ARG A 89 -12.59 -51.57 6.12
N ALA A 90 -12.18 -51.64 4.85
CA ALA A 90 -10.94 -51.01 4.42
C ALA A 90 -11.02 -49.48 4.57
N LEU A 91 -12.17 -48.88 4.21
CA LEU A 91 -12.44 -47.45 4.44
C LEU A 91 -12.45 -47.13 5.95
N ASP A 92 -13.13 -47.91 6.78
CA ASP A 92 -13.20 -47.67 8.23
C ASP A 92 -11.81 -47.64 8.88
N ILE A 93 -10.93 -48.58 8.52
CA ILE A 93 -9.53 -48.60 9.02
C ILE A 93 -8.76 -47.33 8.64
N MET A 94 -9.04 -46.77 7.47
CA MET A 94 -8.41 -45.54 6.99
C MET A 94 -9.04 -44.29 7.64
N ASP A 95 -10.36 -44.29 7.82
CA ASP A 95 -11.16 -43.24 8.50
C ASP A 95 -10.68 -43.07 9.95
N GLU A 96 -10.56 -44.17 10.70
CA GLU A 96 -10.08 -44.18 12.09
C GLU A 96 -8.65 -43.61 12.23
N ALA A 97 -7.83 -43.75 11.18
CA ALA A 97 -6.46 -43.23 11.18
C ALA A 97 -6.39 -41.75 10.79
N VAL A 98 -7.47 -41.14 10.31
CA VAL A 98 -7.50 -39.80 9.73
C VAL A 98 -8.33 -38.87 10.58
N THR A 99 -7.66 -37.93 11.25
CA THR A 99 -8.36 -36.77 11.80
C THR A 99 -8.70 -35.81 10.66
N PRO A 100 -9.93 -35.28 10.61
CA PRO A 100 -10.31 -34.29 9.60
C PRO A 100 -9.28 -33.16 9.55
N THR A 101 -8.91 -32.72 8.37
CA THR A 101 -7.97 -31.60 8.20
C THR A 101 -8.69 -30.43 7.57
N VAL A 102 -8.51 -29.25 8.14
CA VAL A 102 -9.14 -28.01 7.67
C VAL A 102 -8.05 -27.08 7.14
N SER A 103 -8.27 -26.51 5.95
CA SER A 103 -7.44 -25.44 5.39
C SER A 103 -8.31 -24.21 5.13
N ILE A 104 -7.90 -23.05 5.62
CA ILE A 104 -8.50 -21.76 5.29
C ILE A 104 -7.61 -21.07 4.25
N ASP A 105 -8.18 -20.74 3.10
CA ASP A 105 -7.48 -20.09 1.99
C ASP A 105 -7.46 -18.55 2.15
N THR A 106 -8.54 -18.01 2.72
CA THR A 106 -8.68 -16.57 3.03
C THR A 106 -7.99 -16.24 4.34
N ARG A 107 -6.66 -16.05 4.30
CA ARG A 107 -5.86 -15.67 5.48
C ARG A 107 -5.43 -14.21 5.51
N ARG A 108 -6.12 -13.34 4.78
CA ARG A 108 -5.74 -11.93 4.66
C ARG A 108 -6.46 -11.13 5.75
N ASP A 109 -5.72 -10.53 6.68
CA ASP A 109 -6.29 -9.49 7.52
C ASP A 109 -6.54 -8.23 6.69
N ARG A 110 -7.72 -7.64 6.88
CA ARG A 110 -8.14 -6.43 6.17
C ARG A 110 -8.35 -5.34 7.21
N PRO A 111 -7.62 -4.22 7.10
CA PRO A 111 -7.93 -3.04 7.89
C PRO A 111 -9.39 -2.64 7.69
N HIS A 112 -10.13 -2.40 8.77
CA HIS A 112 -11.52 -1.97 8.67
C HIS A 112 -11.96 -0.97 9.75
N ASN A 113 -12.40 0.19 9.27
CA ASN A 113 -12.88 1.29 10.11
C ASN A 113 -14.39 1.24 10.37
N GLU A 114 -15.08 0.21 9.88
CA GLU A 114 -16.51 -0.05 10.04
C GLU A 114 -16.74 -1.56 10.15
N SER A 115 -17.98 -2.02 10.32
CA SER A 115 -18.27 -3.46 10.29
C SER A 115 -17.83 -4.06 8.95
N LEU A 116 -17.01 -5.11 8.98
CA LEU A 116 -16.48 -5.77 7.77
C LEU A 116 -17.02 -7.20 7.67
N THR A 117 -17.59 -7.56 6.53
CA THR A 117 -17.86 -8.97 6.21
C THR A 117 -16.57 -9.63 5.72
N HIS A 118 -15.96 -10.46 6.56
CA HIS A 118 -14.78 -11.24 6.22
C HIS A 118 -15.19 -12.58 5.57
N PRO A 119 -14.86 -12.82 4.30
CA PRO A 119 -15.13 -14.10 3.64
C PRO A 119 -14.18 -15.18 4.15
N LEU A 120 -14.71 -16.36 4.44
CA LEU A 120 -13.98 -17.55 4.85
C LEU A 120 -14.18 -18.65 3.81
N ASN A 121 -13.16 -18.87 2.98
CA ASN A 121 -13.15 -19.95 2.00
C ASN A 121 -12.04 -20.93 2.33
N GLY A 122 -12.29 -22.20 2.06
CA GLY A 122 -11.29 -23.22 2.32
C GLY A 122 -11.76 -24.61 1.99
N THR A 123 -10.97 -25.58 2.47
CA THR A 123 -11.17 -26.98 2.20
C THR A 123 -11.14 -27.81 3.47
N VAL A 124 -11.88 -28.92 3.46
CA VAL A 124 -11.86 -29.92 4.52
C VAL A 124 -11.60 -31.27 3.88
N PHE A 125 -10.66 -32.03 4.44
CA PHE A 125 -10.36 -33.37 3.99
C PHE A 125 -10.61 -34.37 5.12
N ASP A 126 -11.30 -35.44 4.76
CA ASP A 126 -11.48 -36.65 5.54
C ASP A 126 -11.73 -37.83 4.58
N VAL A 127 -11.60 -39.07 5.05
CA VAL A 127 -11.82 -40.25 4.21
C VAL A 127 -13.27 -40.32 3.75
N ARG A 128 -14.24 -40.00 4.62
CA ARG A 128 -15.65 -39.86 4.25
C ARG A 128 -16.14 -38.42 4.41
N GLY A 129 -15.73 -37.56 3.47
CA GLY A 129 -16.11 -36.14 3.50
C GLY A 129 -17.62 -35.83 3.60
N TYR A 130 -18.50 -36.75 3.20
CA TYR A 130 -19.95 -36.60 3.32
C TYR A 130 -20.52 -36.88 4.73
N GLU A 131 -19.71 -37.40 5.65
CA GLU A 131 -20.08 -37.64 7.07
C GLU A 131 -19.65 -36.48 7.98
N LEU A 132 -18.95 -35.49 7.41
CA LEU A 132 -18.44 -34.32 8.11
C LEU A 132 -19.50 -33.29 8.43
N THR A 133 -19.35 -32.70 9.62
CA THR A 133 -20.02 -31.44 9.98
C THR A 133 -18.95 -30.37 10.27
N ALA A 134 -19.08 -29.20 9.66
CA ALA A 134 -18.21 -28.06 9.98
C ALA A 134 -18.93 -27.02 10.84
N THR A 135 -18.22 -26.45 11.80
CA THR A 135 -18.68 -25.32 12.61
C THR A 135 -17.63 -24.22 12.60
N LEU A 136 -18.08 -22.97 12.46
CA LEU A 136 -17.29 -21.78 12.70
C LEU A 136 -17.50 -21.34 14.15
N SER A 137 -16.42 -21.14 14.91
CA SER A 137 -16.44 -20.40 16.17
C SER A 137 -15.76 -19.04 16.03
N VAL A 138 -16.27 -18.05 16.78
CA VAL A 138 -15.60 -16.76 16.99
C VAL A 138 -15.15 -16.69 18.45
N ASN A 139 -13.86 -16.55 18.69
CA ASN A 139 -13.24 -16.52 20.03
C ASN A 139 -13.71 -17.68 20.92
N ASP A 140 -13.91 -18.85 20.32
CA ASP A 140 -14.43 -20.08 20.95
C ASP A 140 -15.80 -19.98 21.65
N THR A 141 -16.52 -18.88 21.50
CA THR A 141 -17.82 -18.65 22.14
C THR A 141 -18.98 -18.99 21.22
N THR A 142 -19.10 -18.25 20.11
CA THR A 142 -20.26 -18.32 19.23
C THR A 142 -20.02 -19.36 18.14
N LYS A 143 -20.75 -20.49 18.18
CA LYS A 143 -20.64 -21.57 17.18
C LYS A 143 -21.79 -21.53 16.19
N ARG A 144 -21.47 -21.52 14.89
CA ARG A 144 -22.45 -21.62 13.79
C ARG A 144 -22.06 -22.76 12.84
N THR A 145 -23.03 -23.55 12.42
CA THR A 145 -22.81 -24.58 11.39
C THR A 145 -22.41 -23.94 10.07
N VAL A 146 -21.42 -24.52 9.40
CA VAL A 146 -20.94 -24.12 8.07
C VAL A 146 -21.30 -25.22 7.09
N ALA A 147 -21.89 -24.83 5.96
CA ALA A 147 -22.18 -25.77 4.89
C ALA A 147 -20.86 -26.24 4.25
N VAL A 148 -20.68 -27.56 4.22
CA VAL A 148 -19.57 -28.21 3.54
C VAL A 148 -20.12 -28.85 2.28
N ASN A 149 -19.61 -28.44 1.13
CA ASN A 149 -19.89 -29.07 -0.14
C ASN A 149 -18.95 -30.26 -0.32
N ALA A 150 -19.41 -31.43 0.13
CA ALA A 150 -18.67 -32.68 0.06
C ALA A 150 -19.17 -33.57 -1.10
N SER A 151 -18.23 -34.21 -1.78
CA SER A 151 -18.50 -35.29 -2.72
C SER A 151 -18.94 -36.55 -1.97
N THR A 152 -19.81 -37.37 -2.56
CA THR A 152 -20.13 -38.70 -2.01
C THR A 152 -19.05 -39.73 -2.28
N VAL A 153 -18.00 -39.37 -3.03
CA VAL A 153 -16.93 -40.26 -3.44
C VAL A 153 -15.79 -40.16 -2.41
N PRO A 154 -15.46 -41.22 -1.63
CA PRO A 154 -14.52 -41.15 -0.51
C PRO A 154 -13.12 -40.59 -0.83
N GLY A 155 -12.48 -39.85 0.06
CA GLY A 155 -11.16 -39.25 -0.16
C GLY A 155 -11.13 -38.04 -1.10
N ASP A 156 -12.28 -37.60 -1.62
CA ASP A 156 -12.39 -36.31 -2.29
C ASP A 156 -12.29 -35.16 -1.29
N LEU A 157 -11.67 -34.06 -1.72
CA LEU A 157 -11.58 -32.84 -0.92
C LEU A 157 -12.93 -32.12 -0.89
N ALA A 158 -13.46 -31.87 0.31
CA ALA A 158 -14.66 -31.06 0.49
C ALA A 158 -14.31 -29.56 0.58
N ARG A 159 -15.27 -28.69 0.24
CA ARG A 159 -15.06 -27.23 0.24
C ARG A 159 -16.10 -26.53 1.10
N PHE A 160 -15.71 -25.43 1.74
CA PHE A 160 -16.66 -24.54 2.41
C PHE A 160 -16.49 -23.11 1.91
N ASN A 161 -17.59 -22.37 1.97
CA ASN A 161 -17.64 -20.93 1.72
C ASN A 161 -18.62 -20.33 2.73
N THR A 162 -18.13 -19.46 3.59
CA THR A 162 -18.92 -18.76 4.60
C THR A 162 -18.36 -17.37 4.82
N SER A 163 -18.98 -16.59 5.70
CA SER A 163 -18.46 -15.27 6.08
C SER A 163 -18.77 -14.97 7.54
N GLN A 164 -17.92 -14.16 8.15
CA GLN A 164 -18.10 -13.62 9.49
C GLN A 164 -18.12 -12.10 9.42
N GLU A 165 -19.11 -11.49 10.07
CA GLU A 165 -19.12 -10.05 10.29
C GLU A 165 -18.18 -9.72 11.46
N LEU A 166 -17.18 -8.90 11.20
CA LEU A 166 -16.23 -8.37 12.16
C LEU A 166 -16.72 -6.98 12.56
N ALA A 167 -16.77 -6.71 13.87
CA ALA A 167 -17.19 -5.40 14.33
C ALA A 167 -16.08 -4.38 14.09
N ARG A 168 -16.49 -3.12 13.91
CA ARG A 168 -15.61 -1.97 13.77
C ARG A 168 -14.44 -2.00 14.77
N GLN A 169 -13.20 -1.95 14.26
CA GLN A 169 -11.98 -1.91 15.06
C GLN A 169 -11.66 -0.50 15.58
N TRP A 170 -11.98 0.56 14.82
CA TRP A 170 -11.59 1.93 15.17
C TRP A 170 -12.69 2.71 15.92
N PRO A 171 -12.38 3.51 16.95
CA PRO A 171 -13.34 4.42 17.55
C PRO A 171 -13.89 5.44 16.54
N ALA A 172 -15.07 6.02 16.80
CA ALA A 172 -15.45 7.26 16.12
C ALA A 172 -14.41 8.33 16.47
N PHE A 173 -14.18 9.28 15.55
CA PHE A 173 -13.12 10.32 15.43
C PHE A 173 -12.74 11.15 16.70
N ASN A 174 -13.10 10.74 17.91
CA ASN A 174 -13.00 11.49 19.15
C ASN A 174 -12.68 10.63 20.40
N ARG A 175 -11.97 9.49 20.24
CA ARG A 175 -11.44 8.70 21.37
C ARG A 175 -10.03 8.18 21.07
N SER A 176 -9.10 8.49 21.96
CA SER A 176 -7.67 8.21 21.91
C SER A 176 -7.28 6.80 22.40
N SER A 177 -8.12 5.79 22.20
CA SER A 177 -7.74 4.40 22.49
C SER A 177 -8.31 3.48 21.43
N PHE A 178 -7.41 2.83 20.68
CA PHE A 178 -7.73 1.64 19.91
C PHE A 178 -8.46 0.66 20.84
N VAL A 179 -9.64 0.19 20.41
CA VAL A 179 -10.27 -0.94 21.11
C VAL A 179 -9.76 -2.17 20.39
N ASN A 180 -8.63 -2.70 20.87
CA ASN A 180 -8.09 -3.96 20.37
C ASN A 180 -9.19 -5.03 20.44
N ARG A 181 -9.56 -5.56 19.27
CA ARG A 181 -10.55 -6.63 19.12
C ARG A 181 -9.95 -7.70 18.23
N THR A 182 -9.02 -8.47 18.79
CA THR A 182 -8.56 -9.72 18.21
C THR A 182 -9.74 -10.65 17.96
N TYR A 183 -9.81 -11.19 16.74
CA TYR A 183 -10.75 -12.21 16.33
C TYR A 183 -9.99 -13.51 16.04
N VAL A 184 -10.38 -14.58 16.72
CA VAL A 184 -9.98 -15.95 16.41
C VAL A 184 -11.17 -16.64 15.77
N LEU A 185 -11.13 -16.77 14.45
CA LEU A 185 -12.12 -17.47 13.64
C LEU A 185 -11.67 -18.92 13.45
N THR A 186 -12.28 -19.86 14.17
CA THR A 186 -11.89 -21.27 14.09
C THR A 186 -12.90 -22.07 13.29
N ILE A 187 -12.47 -22.66 12.17
CA ILE A 187 -13.27 -23.67 11.47
C ILE A 187 -12.92 -25.02 12.05
N THR A 188 -13.89 -25.68 12.68
CA THR A 188 -13.77 -27.05 13.20
C THR A 188 -14.58 -28.00 12.33
N ALA A 189 -13.92 -29.00 11.75
CA ALA A 189 -14.56 -30.16 11.14
C ALA A 189 -14.67 -31.28 12.17
N THR A 190 -15.88 -31.78 12.38
CA THR A 190 -16.15 -32.93 13.24
C THR A 190 -16.61 -34.07 12.35
N ASP A 191 -15.85 -35.14 12.35
CA ASP A 191 -16.33 -36.42 11.86
C ASP A 191 -17.23 -37.05 12.94
N SER A 192 -18.37 -37.57 12.49
CA SER A 192 -19.39 -38.18 13.32
C SER A 192 -19.66 -39.64 12.92
N GLY A 193 -18.68 -40.24 12.24
CA GLY A 193 -18.74 -41.46 11.45
C GLY A 193 -19.44 -42.66 12.10
N ARG A 194 -19.73 -43.64 11.24
CA ARG A 194 -20.36 -44.92 11.63
C ARG A 194 -19.52 -46.10 11.16
N ASP A 195 -19.05 -46.92 12.10
CA ASP A 195 -18.26 -48.11 11.77
C ASP A 195 -19.12 -49.26 11.23
N TYR A 196 -18.57 -50.05 10.30
CA TYR A 196 -19.18 -51.30 9.86
C TYR A 196 -18.84 -52.44 10.82
N ALA A 197 -19.85 -53.19 11.29
CA ALA A 197 -19.63 -54.26 12.26
C ALA A 197 -18.59 -55.31 11.76
N PRO A 198 -17.62 -55.71 12.61
CA PRO A 198 -16.52 -56.60 12.21
C PRO A 198 -17.00 -58.01 11.81
N THR A 199 -18.18 -58.45 12.26
CA THR A 199 -18.67 -59.84 12.08
C THR A 199 -20.01 -59.97 11.35
N ALA A 200 -20.76 -58.89 11.12
CA ALA A 200 -22.11 -58.96 10.53
C ALA A 200 -22.15 -58.37 9.11
N LEU A 201 -22.80 -59.07 8.18
CA LEU A 201 -22.95 -58.65 6.78
C LEU A 201 -23.94 -57.47 6.57
N ALA A 202 -24.53 -56.92 7.64
CA ALA A 202 -25.60 -55.92 7.54
C ALA A 202 -25.95 -55.20 8.88
N LYS A 203 -25.02 -55.05 9.83
CA LYS A 203 -25.26 -54.23 11.03
C LYS A 203 -24.22 -53.12 11.10
N PHE A 204 -24.70 -51.89 11.26
CA PHE A 204 -23.91 -50.78 11.76
C PHE A 204 -23.83 -50.97 13.28
N ASP A 205 -22.62 -51.00 13.85
CA ASP A 205 -22.46 -50.85 15.30
C ASP A 205 -22.40 -49.35 15.65
N GLU A 206 -22.48 -49.03 16.95
CA GLU A 206 -22.63 -47.66 17.47
C GLU A 206 -21.60 -46.66 16.92
N ILE A 207 -21.95 -45.37 16.95
CA ILE A 207 -21.09 -44.23 16.58
C ILE A 207 -19.91 -44.18 17.56
N HIS A 208 -18.70 -44.56 17.14
CA HIS A 208 -17.52 -44.58 18.00
C HIS A 208 -16.55 -43.43 17.75
N ASP A 209 -16.58 -42.79 16.57
CA ASP A 209 -15.57 -41.79 16.26
C ASP A 209 -16.09 -40.35 16.33
N ARG A 210 -15.37 -39.50 17.07
CA ARG A 210 -15.59 -38.05 17.13
C ARG A 210 -14.24 -37.36 16.95
N GLN A 211 -13.51 -37.67 15.88
CA GLN A 211 -12.31 -36.93 15.54
C GLN A 211 -12.68 -35.50 15.15
N ARG A 212 -11.82 -34.55 15.55
CA ARG A 212 -12.03 -33.13 15.29
C ARG A 212 -10.76 -32.51 14.78
N GLY A 213 -10.84 -31.95 13.57
CA GLY A 213 -9.85 -31.06 13.02
C GLY A 213 -10.25 -29.61 13.19
N ALA A 214 -9.33 -28.74 13.57
CA ALA A 214 -9.58 -27.31 13.63
C ALA A 214 -8.47 -26.54 12.92
N ASN A 215 -8.85 -25.43 12.27
CA ASN A 215 -7.90 -24.45 11.75
C ASN A 215 -8.34 -23.06 12.23
N PRO A 216 -7.59 -22.43 13.15
CA PRO A 216 -7.82 -21.05 13.53
C PRO A 216 -7.26 -20.08 12.48
N LEU A 217 -8.04 -19.08 12.14
CA LEU A 217 -7.61 -17.84 11.49
C LEU A 217 -7.65 -16.73 12.55
N GLN A 218 -6.52 -16.07 12.73
CA GLN A 218 -6.36 -15.00 13.71
C GLN A 218 -6.38 -13.68 12.93
N LEU A 219 -7.06 -12.68 13.46
CA LEU A 219 -7.19 -11.35 12.88
C LEU A 219 -7.07 -10.37 14.04
N ASP A 220 -5.89 -9.83 14.27
CA ASP A 220 -5.61 -8.88 15.36
C ASP A 220 -5.86 -7.42 14.94
N GLY A 221 -5.96 -7.16 13.64
CA GLY A 221 -6.32 -5.87 13.08
C GLY A 221 -5.16 -4.90 12.94
N ASP A 222 -3.92 -5.39 12.91
CA ASP A 222 -2.72 -4.58 12.68
C ASP A 222 -2.53 -4.19 11.19
N GLY A 223 -3.18 -4.93 10.28
CA GLY A 223 -3.12 -4.76 8.82
C GLY A 223 -2.18 -5.72 8.09
N LEU A 224 -1.42 -6.56 8.81
CA LEU A 224 -0.55 -7.57 8.25
C LEU A 224 -1.26 -8.94 8.18
N PRO A 225 -0.98 -9.79 7.17
CA PRO A 225 -1.45 -11.17 7.18
C PRO A 225 -0.61 -12.06 8.11
N ASP A 226 -1.21 -13.06 8.79
CA ASP A 226 -0.48 -13.95 9.72
C ASP A 226 0.76 -14.58 9.09
N ARG A 227 0.67 -14.94 7.80
CA ARG A 227 1.78 -15.57 7.08
C ARG A 227 2.94 -14.62 6.84
N TYR A 228 2.66 -13.33 6.68
CA TYR A 228 3.66 -12.29 6.55
C TYR A 228 4.33 -12.06 7.90
N GLU A 229 3.53 -11.92 8.96
CA GLU A 229 4.02 -11.75 10.31
C GLU A 229 4.93 -12.89 10.76
N MET A 230 4.49 -14.15 10.63
CA MET A 230 5.30 -15.30 11.03
C MET A 230 6.57 -15.53 10.21
N ARG A 231 6.70 -14.95 9.01
CA ARG A 231 7.77 -15.30 8.06
C ARG A 231 8.68 -14.15 7.65
N VAL A 232 8.20 -12.92 7.78
CA VAL A 232 8.87 -11.71 7.29
C VAL A 232 9.24 -10.84 8.47
N THR A 233 8.25 -10.27 9.17
CA THR A 233 8.48 -9.37 10.32
C THR A 233 8.81 -10.14 11.60
N GLU A 234 8.42 -11.41 11.69
CA GLU A 234 8.53 -12.25 12.88
C GLU A 234 7.79 -11.66 14.10
N THR A 235 6.73 -10.90 13.84
CA THR A 235 5.76 -10.43 14.84
C THR A 235 4.74 -11.51 15.19
N ASN A 236 3.97 -11.29 16.25
CA ASN A 236 2.98 -12.23 16.76
C ASN A 236 1.59 -11.98 16.11
N PRO A 237 1.04 -12.89 15.28
CA PRO A 237 -0.25 -12.73 14.58
C PRO A 237 -1.52 -12.64 15.45
N LEU A 238 -1.33 -12.58 16.76
CA LEU A 238 -2.36 -12.52 17.78
C LEU A 238 -2.33 -11.23 18.57
N ASP A 239 -1.27 -10.46 18.43
CA ASP A 239 -0.99 -9.30 19.24
C ASP A 239 -0.62 -8.16 18.30
N PRO A 240 -1.54 -7.21 18.08
CA PRO A 240 -1.40 -6.23 17.02
C PRO A 240 -0.30 -5.19 17.29
N ASP A 241 0.41 -5.29 18.42
CA ASP A 241 1.46 -4.39 18.92
C ASP A 241 2.49 -5.29 19.64
N SER A 242 3.26 -6.03 18.86
CA SER A 242 4.17 -7.07 19.30
C SER A 242 5.61 -6.81 18.86
N ASP A 243 6.57 -7.27 19.67
CA ASP A 243 7.98 -7.12 19.31
C ASP A 243 8.32 -8.01 18.10
N ALA A 244 8.96 -7.43 17.09
CA ALA A 244 9.53 -8.21 16.00
C ALA A 244 10.81 -8.91 16.49
N ALA A 245 10.91 -10.24 16.32
CA ALA A 245 12.05 -10.98 16.86
C ALA A 245 13.42 -10.59 16.25
N ARG A 246 13.40 -9.94 15.09
CA ARG A 246 14.60 -9.56 14.31
C ARG A 246 15.10 -8.14 14.57
N THR A 247 14.32 -7.31 15.24
CA THR A 247 14.72 -5.96 15.60
C THR A 247 15.27 -5.91 17.02
N ALA A 248 16.18 -4.97 17.28
CA ALA A 248 16.77 -4.79 18.61
C ALA A 248 15.95 -3.84 19.50
N ARG A 249 15.00 -3.11 18.89
CA ARG A 249 14.09 -2.21 19.60
C ARG A 249 12.95 -3.06 20.19
N SER A 250 12.23 -2.46 21.14
CA SER A 250 11.00 -3.05 21.66
C SER A 250 9.88 -2.18 21.14
N GLU A 251 9.33 -2.62 20.02
CA GLU A 251 8.27 -1.97 19.27
C GLU A 251 6.97 -2.03 20.06
N SER A 252 6.75 -3.10 20.85
CA SER A 252 5.53 -3.38 21.61
C SER A 252 5.17 -2.36 22.73
N ARG A 253 5.90 -1.25 22.85
CA ARG A 253 5.83 -0.29 23.98
C ARG A 253 5.45 1.12 23.56
N ASN A 254 5.28 1.36 22.26
CA ASN A 254 4.93 2.67 21.72
C ASN A 254 3.43 2.80 21.38
N ALA A 255 2.66 1.70 21.49
CA ALA A 255 1.25 1.61 21.09
C ALA A 255 0.99 1.82 19.59
N THR A 256 2.02 1.68 18.77
CA THR A 256 1.96 1.57 17.33
C THR A 256 1.68 0.11 17.00
N ILE A 257 0.74 -0.13 16.09
CA ILE A 257 0.45 -1.49 15.66
C ILE A 257 1.51 -1.99 14.69
N ASP A 258 1.75 -3.30 14.61
CA ASP A 258 2.83 -3.90 13.81
C ASP A 258 2.77 -3.48 12.33
N GLY A 259 1.59 -3.39 11.73
CA GLY A 259 1.45 -2.88 10.36
C GLY A 259 1.78 -1.39 10.16
N ASN A 260 1.77 -0.59 11.23
CA ASN A 260 2.16 0.82 11.21
C ASN A 260 3.58 1.06 11.73
N GLU A 261 4.28 0.03 12.18
CA GLU A 261 5.70 0.11 12.52
C GLU A 261 6.53 0.46 11.30
N ASP A 262 7.70 1.04 11.56
CA ASP A 262 8.75 1.37 10.60
C ASP A 262 10.01 0.74 11.20
N PHE A 263 10.22 -0.54 10.86
CA PHE A 263 11.15 -1.40 11.60
C PHE A 263 12.62 -1.12 11.27
N ASP A 264 12.91 -0.73 10.03
CA ASP A 264 14.24 -0.35 9.55
C ASP A 264 14.48 1.17 9.58
N GLY A 265 13.43 1.98 9.67
CA GLY A 265 13.53 3.40 9.93
C GLY A 265 13.70 4.25 8.67
N ASP A 266 13.27 3.74 7.52
CA ASP A 266 13.35 4.41 6.21
C ASP A 266 12.19 5.40 5.98
N GLY A 267 11.24 5.49 6.92
CA GLY A 267 10.06 6.34 6.83
C GLY A 267 8.85 5.69 6.15
N LEU A 268 8.91 4.39 5.83
CA LEU A 268 7.85 3.61 5.26
C LEU A 268 7.26 2.64 6.29
N THR A 269 5.93 2.60 6.41
CA THR A 269 5.32 1.67 7.37
C THR A 269 5.33 0.25 6.81
N THR A 270 5.46 -0.76 7.66
CA THR A 270 5.46 -2.19 7.31
C THR A 270 4.28 -2.61 6.42
N TYR A 271 3.09 -2.07 6.67
CA TYR A 271 1.93 -2.32 5.81
C TYR A 271 2.07 -1.75 4.39
N ARG A 272 2.72 -0.58 4.23
CA ARG A 272 2.99 0.01 2.92
C ARG A 272 4.04 -0.82 2.18
N GLU A 273 5.07 -1.27 2.87
CA GLU A 273 6.10 -2.15 2.31
C GLU A 273 5.52 -3.48 1.85
N TYR A 274 4.70 -4.13 2.68
CA TYR A 274 3.95 -5.34 2.31
C TYR A 274 3.13 -5.14 1.03
N ARG A 275 2.47 -3.98 0.89
CA ARG A 275 1.66 -3.67 -0.30
C ARG A 275 2.49 -3.41 -1.56
N GLN A 276 3.72 -2.94 -1.40
CA GLN A 276 4.65 -2.64 -2.48
C GLN A 276 5.61 -3.80 -2.76
N SER A 277 5.56 -4.87 -1.96
CA SER A 277 6.47 -6.02 -2.01
C SER A 277 7.92 -5.65 -1.69
N LEU A 278 8.10 -4.66 -0.82
CA LEU A 278 9.38 -4.21 -0.27
C LEU A 278 9.72 -5.01 1.00
N ALA A 279 10.95 -4.86 1.47
CA ALA A 279 11.49 -5.63 2.60
C ALA A 279 11.40 -4.81 3.91
N PRO A 280 10.47 -5.14 4.84
CA PRO A 280 10.19 -4.35 6.05
C PRO A 280 11.24 -4.40 7.14
N LEU A 281 12.44 -4.87 6.83
CA LEU A 281 13.56 -4.98 7.76
C LEU A 281 14.86 -4.60 7.06
N ASP A 282 14.75 -3.97 5.89
CA ASP A 282 15.83 -3.64 4.97
C ASP A 282 15.46 -2.32 4.27
N SER A 283 16.09 -1.24 4.71
CA SER A 283 15.76 0.13 4.28
C SER A 283 16.05 0.43 2.81
N ASP A 284 16.72 -0.48 2.08
CA ASP A 284 17.18 -0.32 0.70
C ASP A 284 17.01 -1.66 -0.04
N THR A 285 15.81 -1.88 -0.62
CA THR A 285 15.39 -3.16 -1.17
C THR A 285 16.22 -3.58 -2.39
N ASP A 286 16.67 -2.65 -3.22
CA ASP A 286 17.45 -2.94 -4.44
C ASP A 286 18.96 -2.71 -4.32
N ASN A 287 19.41 -2.23 -3.16
CA ASN A 287 20.80 -2.03 -2.76
C ASN A 287 21.53 -0.99 -3.61
N ASP A 288 20.84 0.10 -3.97
CA ASP A 288 21.40 1.18 -4.77
C ASP A 288 21.85 2.40 -3.95
N THR A 289 21.68 2.35 -2.63
CA THR A 289 21.96 3.37 -1.60
C THR A 289 20.89 4.43 -1.38
N LEU A 290 19.77 4.40 -2.08
CA LEU A 290 18.57 5.14 -1.74
C LEU A 290 17.71 4.35 -0.75
N GLU A 291 17.01 5.07 0.11
CA GLU A 291 16.08 4.45 1.06
C GLU A 291 14.72 4.22 0.38
N ASP A 292 14.11 3.06 0.62
CA ASP A 292 12.80 2.68 0.07
C ASP A 292 11.74 3.77 0.32
N GLY A 293 11.71 4.32 1.54
CA GLY A 293 10.86 5.45 1.93
C GLY A 293 11.16 6.75 1.17
N PHE A 294 12.41 7.03 0.83
CA PHE A 294 12.81 8.19 0.03
C PHE A 294 12.36 8.03 -1.43
N GLU A 295 12.63 6.89 -2.05
CA GLU A 295 12.23 6.63 -3.44
C GLU A 295 10.71 6.56 -3.60
N THR A 296 9.99 6.01 -2.62
CA THR A 296 8.52 6.01 -2.68
C THR A 296 7.91 7.41 -2.56
N ARG A 297 8.64 8.37 -1.95
CA ARG A 297 8.24 9.77 -1.82
C ARG A 297 8.42 10.54 -3.12
N TYR A 298 9.50 10.29 -3.86
CA TYR A 298 9.87 11.06 -5.06
C TYR A 298 9.75 10.24 -6.34
N ARG A 299 8.95 10.72 -7.30
CA ARG A 299 8.79 10.07 -8.62
C ARG A 299 9.78 10.73 -9.60
N PRO A 300 10.52 9.96 -10.43
CA PRO A 300 10.19 8.61 -10.91
C PRO A 300 10.78 7.43 -10.12
N LEU A 301 11.64 7.67 -9.14
CA LEU A 301 12.44 6.68 -8.40
C LEU A 301 11.63 5.44 -7.99
N ALA A 302 12.25 4.26 -8.13
CA ALA A 302 11.60 2.99 -7.92
C ALA A 302 12.44 2.09 -7.01
N PRO A 303 11.97 1.77 -5.78
CA PRO A 303 12.72 1.05 -4.72
C PRO A 303 12.97 -0.44 -4.97
N THR A 304 12.87 -0.86 -6.22
CA THR A 304 13.08 -2.25 -6.64
C THR A 304 13.99 -2.32 -7.87
N GLN A 305 14.53 -1.19 -8.30
CA GLN A 305 15.36 -1.00 -9.47
C GLN A 305 16.42 0.07 -9.19
N SER A 306 17.67 -0.35 -9.05
CA SER A 306 18.82 0.54 -8.85
C SER A 306 19.12 1.57 -9.95
N ASP A 307 18.36 1.51 -11.04
CA ASP A 307 18.46 2.33 -12.26
C ASP A 307 17.06 2.27 -12.88
N THR A 308 16.22 3.22 -12.49
CA THR A 308 14.78 3.23 -12.77
C THR A 308 14.49 3.42 -14.25
N ASP A 309 15.29 4.22 -14.95
CA ASP A 309 15.06 4.58 -16.34
C ASP A 309 15.89 3.74 -17.34
N GLY A 310 16.91 3.03 -16.84
CA GLY A 310 17.75 2.10 -17.58
C GLY A 310 18.80 2.79 -18.46
N ASP A 311 19.21 4.02 -18.16
CA ASP A 311 20.21 4.75 -18.94
C ASP A 311 21.67 4.32 -18.64
N GLY A 312 21.87 3.58 -17.55
CA GLY A 312 23.16 3.06 -17.10
C GLY A 312 23.82 3.85 -15.96
N VAL A 313 23.19 4.90 -15.46
CA VAL A 313 23.55 5.60 -14.22
C VAL A 313 22.58 5.15 -13.12
N PRO A 314 23.07 4.68 -11.96
CA PRO A 314 22.18 4.36 -10.85
C PRO A 314 21.48 5.61 -10.30
N ASP A 315 20.21 5.50 -9.89
CA ASP A 315 19.36 6.59 -9.41
C ASP A 315 20.06 7.46 -8.35
N ALA A 316 20.74 6.83 -7.38
CA ALA A 316 21.50 7.52 -6.34
C ALA A 316 22.61 8.47 -6.84
N LYS A 317 23.04 8.33 -8.09
CA LYS A 317 24.12 9.12 -8.74
C LYS A 317 23.61 10.03 -9.84
N GLU A 318 22.32 9.96 -10.14
CA GLU A 318 21.69 10.89 -11.07
C GLU A 318 21.56 12.27 -10.43
N ASP A 319 21.45 13.28 -11.28
CA ASP A 319 21.09 14.66 -10.96
C ASP A 319 19.78 14.88 -11.72
N THR A 320 18.67 14.68 -11.03
CA THR A 320 17.37 14.44 -11.67
C THR A 320 16.69 15.74 -12.12
N ASP A 321 17.05 16.87 -11.51
CA ASP A 321 16.56 18.21 -11.80
C ASP A 321 17.63 19.18 -12.36
N ASP A 322 18.83 18.66 -12.65
CA ASP A 322 19.94 19.37 -13.29
C ASP A 322 20.46 20.56 -12.45
N ASP A 323 20.46 20.44 -11.13
CA ASP A 323 20.85 21.50 -10.20
C ASP A 323 22.33 21.45 -9.78
N GLY A 324 23.00 20.32 -10.06
CA GLY A 324 24.40 20.07 -9.74
C GLY A 324 24.64 19.17 -8.54
N LEU A 325 23.58 18.71 -7.87
CA LEU A 325 23.60 17.82 -6.72
C LEU A 325 23.02 16.45 -7.11
N ALA A 326 23.67 15.37 -6.64
CA ALA A 326 23.19 14.02 -6.98
C ALA A 326 22.09 13.55 -6.00
N THR A 327 21.10 12.81 -6.49
CA THR A 327 19.93 12.28 -5.74
C THR A 327 20.31 11.65 -4.38
N GLY A 328 21.35 10.83 -4.33
CA GLY A 328 21.77 10.19 -3.07
C GLY A 328 22.35 11.17 -2.04
N ARG A 329 22.89 12.31 -2.51
CA ARG A 329 23.36 13.39 -1.65
C ARG A 329 22.21 14.25 -1.16
N GLU A 330 21.22 14.49 -2.01
CA GLU A 330 19.98 15.16 -1.64
C GLU A 330 19.23 14.38 -0.55
N GLN A 331 19.14 13.05 -0.65
CA GLN A 331 18.61 12.21 0.43
C GLN A 331 19.32 12.46 1.77
N THR A 332 20.65 12.60 1.73
CA THR A 332 21.45 12.82 2.95
C THR A 332 21.24 14.23 3.52
N LEU A 333 21.00 15.22 2.66
CA LEU A 333 20.76 16.62 3.05
C LEU A 333 19.29 16.89 3.40
N GLY A 334 18.38 16.01 2.98
CA GLY A 334 16.94 16.18 3.14
C GLY A 334 16.32 17.11 2.10
N SER A 335 17.04 17.44 1.03
CA SER A 335 16.54 18.23 -0.09
C SER A 335 15.68 17.36 -1.04
N ASN A 336 15.10 17.97 -2.06
CA ASN A 336 14.11 17.34 -2.92
C ASN A 336 14.68 17.06 -4.32
N PRO A 337 14.91 15.78 -4.69
CA PRO A 337 15.60 15.38 -5.92
C PRO A 337 14.85 15.60 -7.23
N VAL A 338 13.80 16.41 -7.21
CA VAL A 338 13.03 16.76 -8.40
C VAL A 338 12.69 18.25 -8.42
N VAL A 339 13.32 19.04 -7.56
CA VAL A 339 13.17 20.48 -7.42
C VAL A 339 14.54 21.09 -7.16
N ALA A 340 15.10 21.70 -8.20
CA ALA A 340 16.45 22.27 -8.22
C ALA A 340 16.76 23.36 -7.17
N ASP A 341 15.75 23.86 -6.46
CA ASP A 341 15.83 24.90 -5.42
C ASP A 341 14.75 24.53 -4.39
N THR A 342 15.15 23.76 -3.37
CA THR A 342 14.23 23.08 -2.47
C THR A 342 13.56 24.03 -1.47
N ASP A 343 14.25 25.08 -1.03
CA ASP A 343 13.73 26.03 -0.06
C ASP A 343 13.17 27.33 -0.67
N ASP A 344 13.25 27.47 -2.00
CA ASP A 344 12.73 28.57 -2.80
C ASP A 344 13.41 29.92 -2.47
N ASP A 345 14.72 29.93 -2.22
CA ASP A 345 15.50 31.13 -1.88
C ASP A 345 16.21 31.79 -3.09
N GLU A 346 16.10 31.19 -4.29
CA GLU A 346 16.75 31.55 -5.55
C GLU A 346 18.19 31.01 -5.76
N LEU A 347 18.75 30.25 -4.82
CA LEU A 347 19.92 29.39 -5.02
C LEU A 347 19.49 27.96 -5.34
N ALA A 348 20.28 27.28 -6.17
CA ALA A 348 20.06 25.86 -6.43
C ALA A 348 20.63 25.01 -5.29
N ASP A 349 20.18 23.76 -5.09
CA ASP A 349 20.60 22.95 -3.92
C ASP A 349 22.11 22.64 -3.90
N ASP A 350 22.82 22.87 -5.02
CA ASP A 350 24.29 22.87 -5.09
C ASP A 350 24.96 23.98 -4.25
N GLU A 351 24.16 24.87 -3.64
CA GLU A 351 24.63 25.91 -2.73
C GLU A 351 25.43 25.37 -1.55
N ILE A 352 25.14 24.15 -1.08
CA ILE A 352 25.93 23.48 -0.05
C ILE A 352 27.39 23.25 -0.48
N ASP A 353 27.66 23.10 -1.77
CA ASP A 353 29.02 22.97 -2.30
C ASP A 353 29.67 24.32 -2.63
N ARG A 354 28.85 25.33 -2.86
CA ARG A 354 29.29 26.61 -3.42
C ARG A 354 29.45 27.70 -2.37
N TYR A 355 28.53 27.76 -1.42
CA TYR A 355 28.43 28.76 -0.37
C TYR A 355 28.41 28.15 1.05
N ASP A 356 28.40 26.82 1.15
CA ASP A 356 28.31 26.07 2.42
C ASP A 356 26.98 26.32 3.18
N THR A 357 25.96 26.84 2.49
CA THR A 357 24.59 27.11 2.97
C THR A 357 23.69 25.87 2.88
N SER A 358 22.52 25.92 3.51
CA SER A 358 21.63 24.76 3.67
C SER A 358 20.49 24.77 2.66
N PRO A 359 20.38 23.76 1.75
CA PRO A 359 19.38 23.72 0.66
C PRO A 359 17.94 23.43 1.12
N THR A 360 17.68 23.59 2.42
CA THR A 360 16.38 23.35 3.04
C THR A 360 16.01 24.48 4.01
N ALA A 361 16.80 25.54 4.04
CA ALA A 361 16.65 26.67 4.93
C ALA A 361 17.06 27.95 4.19
N THR A 362 16.05 28.71 3.75
CA THR A 362 16.22 29.96 2.99
C THR A 362 17.14 31.01 3.60
N ASP A 363 17.52 30.88 4.87
CA ASP A 363 18.30 31.85 5.67
C ASP A 363 19.10 30.99 6.66
N THR A 364 20.34 30.67 6.29
CA THR A 364 21.15 29.66 6.98
C THR A 364 21.58 30.12 8.38
N ASP A 365 21.86 31.41 8.56
CA ASP A 365 22.35 31.95 9.83
C ASP A 365 21.25 32.62 10.70
N GLY A 366 20.07 32.86 10.11
CA GLY A 366 18.86 33.34 10.77
C GLY A 366 18.85 34.83 11.04
N ASP A 367 19.55 35.64 10.25
CA ASP A 367 19.67 37.08 10.46
C ASP A 367 18.55 37.92 9.82
N GLY A 368 17.80 37.30 8.90
CA GLY A 368 16.65 37.88 8.21
C GLY A 368 16.86 38.22 6.73
N LEU A 369 18.04 37.96 6.16
CA LEU A 369 18.28 37.89 4.71
C LEU A 369 18.24 36.44 4.24
N THR A 370 17.90 36.21 2.97
CA THR A 370 18.10 34.86 2.40
C THR A 370 19.55 34.64 1.99
N ASP A 371 19.97 33.38 1.89
CA ASP A 371 21.35 33.04 1.49
C ASP A 371 21.66 33.63 0.10
N TYR A 372 20.70 33.59 -0.83
CA TYR A 372 20.78 34.32 -2.10
C TYR A 372 21.01 35.84 -1.92
N GLU A 373 20.23 36.47 -1.04
CA GLU A 373 20.31 37.92 -0.83
C GLU A 373 21.69 38.33 -0.29
N GLU A 374 22.27 37.52 0.57
CA GLU A 374 23.60 37.74 1.13
C GLU A 374 24.71 37.58 0.09
N VAL A 375 24.62 36.56 -0.76
CA VAL A 375 25.54 36.36 -1.89
C VAL A 375 25.53 37.57 -2.84
N GLU A 376 24.35 38.14 -3.11
CA GLU A 376 24.21 39.34 -3.96
C GLU A 376 24.68 40.64 -3.25
N LEU A 377 24.66 40.67 -1.91
CA LEU A 377 25.16 41.78 -1.10
C LEU A 377 26.65 41.71 -0.76
N ASP A 378 27.31 40.58 -1.05
CA ASP A 378 28.71 40.29 -0.68
C ASP A 378 28.89 40.22 0.85
N THR A 379 27.85 39.76 1.57
CA THR A 379 27.90 39.32 2.98
C THR A 379 28.16 37.81 3.05
N ASP A 380 28.51 37.29 4.23
CA ASP A 380 28.79 35.89 4.47
C ASP A 380 27.52 35.19 4.99
N PRO A 381 26.86 34.33 4.19
CA PRO A 381 25.56 33.72 4.55
C PRO A 381 25.60 32.74 5.73
N LEU A 382 26.77 32.57 6.33
CA LEU A 382 26.97 31.76 7.53
C LEU A 382 27.19 32.61 8.78
N VAL A 383 27.17 33.93 8.66
CA VAL A 383 27.56 34.88 9.71
C VAL A 383 26.62 36.08 9.74
N ALA A 384 25.71 36.04 10.71
CA ALA A 384 24.67 37.07 10.89
C ALA A 384 25.15 38.52 11.03
N ASP A 385 26.45 38.77 11.20
CA ASP A 385 27.09 40.09 11.28
C ASP A 385 28.46 39.95 10.61
N SER A 386 28.47 40.02 9.28
CA SER A 386 29.63 39.72 8.43
C SER A 386 30.84 40.62 8.70
N ASP A 387 30.60 41.88 9.03
CA ASP A 387 31.67 42.87 9.26
C ASP A 387 32.04 43.05 10.74
N GLY A 388 31.24 42.49 11.65
CA GLY A 388 31.47 42.44 13.09
C GLY A 388 31.27 43.78 13.78
N ASP A 389 30.45 44.68 13.23
CA ASP A 389 30.18 46.00 13.81
C ASP A 389 29.15 45.98 14.96
N GLY A 390 28.46 44.86 15.15
CA GLY A 390 27.45 44.63 16.17
C GLY A 390 26.00 44.83 15.70
N SER A 391 25.79 45.08 14.42
CA SER A 391 24.50 45.06 13.72
C SER A 391 24.44 43.81 12.85
N VAL A 392 23.29 43.14 12.77
CA VAL A 392 23.15 42.01 11.84
C VAL A 392 22.93 42.49 10.42
N ASP A 393 23.38 41.74 9.42
CA ASP A 393 23.34 42.11 8.00
C ASP A 393 21.90 42.40 7.55
N GLY A 394 20.93 41.60 7.99
CA GLY A 394 19.50 41.83 7.74
C GLY A 394 18.90 43.08 8.37
N ASN A 395 19.60 43.74 9.30
CA ASN A 395 19.23 45.05 9.84
C ASN A 395 20.03 46.21 9.25
N GLU A 396 21.00 45.93 8.37
CA GLU A 396 21.78 46.95 7.70
C GLU A 396 21.02 47.63 6.56
N THR A 397 21.51 48.82 6.17
CA THR A 397 20.89 49.58 5.07
C THR A 397 21.77 49.54 3.83
N TYR A 398 21.34 48.79 2.83
CA TYR A 398 22.02 48.65 1.55
C TYR A 398 21.51 49.65 0.51
N SER A 399 22.32 49.91 -0.52
CA SER A 399 21.94 50.85 -1.59
C SER A 399 22.04 50.21 -2.97
N THR A 400 20.89 50.06 -3.65
CA THR A 400 20.80 49.52 -5.01
C THR A 400 20.40 50.59 -6.02
N THR A 401 20.80 50.44 -7.30
CA THR A 401 20.54 51.43 -8.37
C THR A 401 19.93 50.79 -9.62
N ALA A 402 18.66 51.13 -9.92
CA ALA A 402 17.98 50.75 -11.15
C ALA A 402 18.20 51.80 -12.26
N THR A 403 18.61 51.39 -13.46
CA THR A 403 18.86 52.31 -14.59
C THR A 403 18.07 51.93 -15.84
N ASN A 404 17.32 52.89 -16.40
CA ASN A 404 16.72 52.73 -17.71
C ASN A 404 17.74 53.09 -18.80
N VAL A 405 18.25 52.07 -19.50
CA VAL A 405 19.27 52.24 -20.54
C VAL A 405 18.85 53.11 -21.73
N SER A 406 17.55 53.24 -22.00
CA SER A 406 17.03 54.05 -23.11
C SER A 406 16.93 55.53 -22.78
N THR A 407 16.67 55.89 -21.53
CA THR A 407 16.51 57.29 -21.09
C THR A 407 17.70 57.79 -20.28
N GLY A 408 18.56 56.88 -19.82
CA GLY A 408 19.67 57.14 -18.91
C GLY A 408 19.24 57.55 -17.50
N VAL A 409 17.92 57.52 -17.20
CA VAL A 409 17.41 57.81 -15.86
C VAL A 409 17.77 56.66 -14.93
N SER A 410 18.37 57.00 -13.79
CA SER A 410 18.69 56.04 -12.74
C SER A 410 17.98 56.41 -11.43
N VAL A 411 17.63 55.40 -10.65
CA VAL A 411 17.03 55.52 -9.33
C VAL A 411 17.88 54.69 -8.38
N THR A 412 18.55 55.36 -7.44
CA THR A 412 19.24 54.71 -6.34
C THR A 412 18.29 54.67 -5.15
N VAL A 413 18.00 53.49 -4.59
CA VAL A 413 17.21 53.35 -3.36
C VAL A 413 18.09 52.87 -2.22
N ARG A 414 17.67 53.18 -0.99
CA ARG A 414 18.18 52.58 0.24
C ARG A 414 17.09 51.76 0.89
N THR A 415 17.40 50.51 1.18
CA THR A 415 16.50 49.50 1.76
C THR A 415 17.21 48.75 2.88
N ASP A 416 16.43 48.27 3.83
CA ASP A 416 16.74 47.07 4.60
C ASP A 416 16.82 45.88 3.61
N GLY A 417 17.95 45.18 3.54
CA GLY A 417 18.20 44.09 2.58
C GLY A 417 18.16 44.45 1.08
N LEU A 418 18.01 43.44 0.20
CA LEU A 418 17.92 43.61 -1.25
C LEU A 418 16.54 44.06 -1.74
N GLY A 419 16.41 45.37 -1.98
CA GLY A 419 15.25 45.93 -2.69
C GLY A 419 15.41 46.04 -4.22
N SER A 420 16.46 45.47 -4.84
CA SER A 420 16.84 45.76 -6.23
C SER A 420 15.82 45.31 -7.25
N ASP A 421 15.20 44.16 -7.02
CA ASP A 421 14.32 43.50 -7.98
C ASP A 421 12.91 44.08 -8.00
N GLN A 422 12.69 45.09 -7.16
CA GLN A 422 11.39 45.68 -6.95
C GLN A 422 11.29 47.13 -7.42
N VAL A 423 12.40 47.74 -7.88
CA VAL A 423 12.44 49.11 -8.42
C VAL A 423 12.55 49.10 -9.93
N GLU A 424 11.44 49.39 -10.60
CA GLU A 424 11.38 49.39 -12.06
C GLU A 424 11.28 50.82 -12.63
N VAL A 425 12.20 51.16 -13.55
CA VAL A 425 12.19 52.43 -14.29
C VAL A 425 11.77 52.17 -15.74
N ARG A 426 10.49 52.42 -16.07
CA ARG A 426 9.96 52.27 -17.43
C ARG A 426 9.90 53.61 -18.16
N SER A 427 10.38 53.67 -19.40
CA SER A 427 10.14 54.83 -20.27
C SER A 427 8.65 54.96 -20.59
N GLN A 428 8.12 56.18 -20.54
CA GLN A 428 6.75 56.51 -20.90
C GLN A 428 6.73 57.46 -22.12
N PRO A 429 5.64 57.51 -22.89
CA PRO A 429 5.48 58.51 -23.94
C PRO A 429 5.61 59.93 -23.38
N SER A 430 6.18 60.84 -24.14
CA SER A 430 6.26 62.26 -23.77
C SER A 430 4.86 62.84 -23.57
N TYR A 431 4.51 63.18 -22.33
CA TYR A 431 3.19 63.76 -22.04
C TYR A 431 3.08 65.26 -22.39
N PHE A 432 4.17 65.89 -22.83
CA PHE A 432 4.28 67.34 -23.04
C PHE A 432 4.51 67.76 -24.50
N ASP A 433 4.09 66.96 -25.48
CA ASP A 433 4.43 67.18 -26.90
C ASP A 433 3.77 68.42 -27.57
N ASN A 434 2.94 69.22 -26.88
CA ASN A 434 2.12 70.27 -27.51
C ASN A 434 2.17 71.67 -26.84
N GLY A 435 3.30 72.10 -26.27
CA GLY A 435 3.46 73.45 -25.72
C GLY A 435 4.89 73.99 -25.75
N GLU A 436 5.09 75.27 -25.42
CA GLU A 436 6.38 75.99 -25.38
C GLU A 436 7.44 75.40 -24.40
N THR A 437 7.16 74.26 -23.78
CA THR A 437 8.01 73.55 -22.82
C THR A 437 8.65 72.33 -23.48
N ARG A 438 9.99 72.26 -23.47
CA ARG A 438 10.74 71.05 -23.80
C ARG A 438 10.78 70.14 -22.58
N ALA A 439 10.21 68.95 -22.66
CA ALA A 439 10.26 67.98 -21.58
C ALA A 439 11.44 67.03 -21.74
N GLY A 440 12.16 66.78 -20.64
CA GLY A 440 13.12 65.69 -20.54
C GLY A 440 12.45 64.30 -20.62
N PRO A 441 13.20 63.21 -20.45
CA PRO A 441 12.64 61.86 -20.51
C PRO A 441 11.51 61.71 -19.49
N THR A 442 10.39 61.13 -19.92
CA THR A 442 9.29 60.75 -19.03
C THR A 442 9.50 59.30 -18.62
N VAL A 443 9.60 59.03 -17.32
CA VAL A 443 9.70 57.68 -16.79
C VAL A 443 8.62 57.42 -15.73
N GLN A 444 8.16 56.17 -15.67
CA GLN A 444 7.41 55.66 -14.55
C GLN A 444 8.38 54.87 -13.66
N ILE A 445 8.44 55.28 -12.39
CA ILE A 445 9.17 54.55 -11.35
C ILE A 445 8.13 53.80 -10.54
N THR A 446 8.26 52.48 -10.46
CA THR A 446 7.41 51.63 -9.63
C THR A 446 8.28 50.97 -8.58
N ASN A 447 7.86 51.03 -7.32
CA ASN A 447 8.47 50.29 -6.22
C ASN A 447 7.39 49.42 -5.56
N ARG A 448 7.74 48.19 -5.16
CA ARG A 448 6.86 47.23 -4.51
C ARG A 448 7.13 47.05 -3.01
N THR A 449 8.28 47.51 -2.50
CA THR A 449 8.67 47.49 -1.08
C THR A 449 8.72 48.88 -0.45
N ALA A 450 8.83 48.93 0.88
CA ALA A 450 9.16 50.16 1.57
C ALA A 450 10.62 50.57 1.25
N VAL A 451 10.88 51.86 1.11
CA VAL A 451 12.24 52.40 0.95
C VAL A 451 12.47 53.46 2.01
N GLU A 452 13.67 53.48 2.58
CA GLU A 452 14.06 54.53 3.53
C GLU A 452 14.22 55.87 2.79
N ASN A 453 14.94 55.85 1.66
CA ASN A 453 15.09 56.97 0.76
C ASN A 453 15.35 56.53 -0.69
N ALA A 454 15.05 57.41 -1.64
CA ALA A 454 15.30 57.19 -3.06
C ALA A 454 15.89 58.46 -3.71
N THR A 455 17.00 58.31 -4.41
CA THR A 455 17.66 59.35 -5.19
C THR A 455 17.44 59.09 -6.67
N VAL A 456 16.65 59.96 -7.32
CA VAL A 456 16.39 59.89 -8.76
C VAL A 456 17.36 60.81 -9.51
N ARG A 457 18.08 60.27 -10.49
CA ARG A 457 18.99 61.01 -11.38
C ARG A 457 18.44 61.00 -12.79
N ILE A 458 18.09 62.18 -13.29
CA ILE A 458 17.58 62.38 -14.66
C ILE A 458 18.68 63.05 -15.48
N PRO A 459 19.25 62.39 -16.51
CA PRO A 459 20.25 63.02 -17.36
C PRO A 459 19.62 64.09 -18.23
N ILE A 460 20.35 65.20 -18.42
CA ILE A 460 19.95 66.30 -19.29
C ILE A 460 20.69 66.13 -20.61
N THR A 461 19.94 65.79 -21.67
CA THR A 461 20.51 65.46 -22.99
C THR A 461 20.74 66.68 -23.89
N GLU A 462 20.19 67.85 -23.54
CA GLU A 462 20.33 69.11 -24.31
C GLU A 462 21.03 70.21 -23.49
N SER A 463 21.76 71.10 -24.17
CA SER A 463 22.38 72.27 -23.54
C SER A 463 21.31 73.27 -23.08
N VAL A 464 20.92 73.20 -21.81
CA VAL A 464 19.99 74.14 -21.19
C VAL A 464 20.72 75.45 -20.91
N SER A 465 20.22 76.57 -21.44
CA SER A 465 20.83 77.89 -21.30
C SER A 465 20.70 78.50 -19.90
N ASN A 466 19.73 78.05 -19.10
CA ASN A 466 19.57 78.43 -17.69
C ASN A 466 19.10 77.23 -16.85
N GLN A 467 19.98 76.68 -16.00
CA GLN A 467 19.65 75.55 -15.12
C GLN A 467 18.54 75.89 -14.10
N GLU A 468 18.35 77.17 -13.75
CA GLU A 468 17.27 77.63 -12.86
C GLU A 468 15.87 77.52 -13.48
N SER A 469 15.79 77.25 -14.80
CA SER A 469 14.52 77.07 -15.52
C SER A 469 14.05 75.61 -15.56
N LEU A 470 14.82 74.69 -14.98
CA LEU A 470 14.45 73.28 -14.88
C LEU A 470 13.38 73.09 -13.80
N SER A 471 12.43 72.23 -14.07
CA SER A 471 11.38 71.87 -13.12
C SER A 471 11.09 70.39 -13.24
N ILE A 472 11.09 69.69 -12.12
CA ILE A 472 10.71 68.27 -12.06
C ILE A 472 9.22 68.20 -11.77
N TYR A 473 8.50 67.49 -12.63
CA TYR A 473 7.09 67.21 -12.45
C TYR A 473 6.91 65.77 -11.99
N THR A 474 6.30 65.61 -10.82
CA THR A 474 5.94 64.30 -10.27
C THR A 474 4.44 64.07 -10.36
N TRP A 475 4.03 62.84 -10.63
CA TRP A 475 2.64 62.41 -10.62
C TRP A 475 2.47 61.20 -9.70
N ASP A 476 1.50 61.29 -8.79
CA ASP A 476 1.12 60.19 -7.89
C ASP A 476 -0.36 59.81 -8.12
N PRO A 477 -0.66 58.60 -8.65
CA PRO A 477 -2.02 58.14 -8.86
C PRO A 477 -2.83 57.99 -7.56
N GLN A 478 -2.21 57.71 -6.41
CA GLN A 478 -2.90 57.45 -5.14
C GLN A 478 -3.49 58.73 -4.54
N LEU A 479 -2.83 59.88 -4.72
CA LEU A 479 -3.30 61.18 -4.24
C LEU A 479 -4.58 61.67 -4.94
N THR A 480 -4.88 61.17 -6.13
CA THR A 480 -6.10 61.56 -6.86
C THR A 480 -7.38 60.93 -6.30
N ARG A 481 -7.30 59.83 -5.52
CA ARG A 481 -8.47 59.10 -4.99
C ARG A 481 -9.12 59.73 -3.75
N ARG A 482 -8.40 60.53 -2.96
CA ARG A 482 -8.98 61.21 -1.77
C ARG A 482 -9.80 62.47 -2.11
N GLY A 483 -9.82 62.88 -3.39
CA GLY A 483 -10.34 64.17 -3.83
C GLY A 483 -11.49 64.14 -4.83
N SER A 484 -12.33 63.09 -4.94
CA SER A 484 -13.54 63.21 -5.77
C SER A 484 -14.63 62.18 -5.48
N ARG A 485 -15.55 62.51 -4.56
CA ARG A 485 -16.96 62.11 -4.70
C ARG A 485 -17.71 63.29 -5.36
N SER A 486 -17.67 63.38 -6.69
CA SER A 486 -18.67 64.14 -7.44
C SER A 486 -18.70 63.73 -8.92
N ARG A 487 -19.86 63.18 -9.29
CA ARG A 487 -20.56 63.09 -10.59
C ARG A 487 -19.78 62.90 -11.91
N ARG A 488 -20.27 61.88 -12.65
CA ARG A 488 -20.08 61.56 -14.07
C ARG A 488 -19.79 62.78 -14.96
N GLY A 489 -18.73 62.64 -15.76
CA GLY A 489 -18.52 63.45 -16.97
C GLY A 489 -17.59 64.65 -16.78
N SER A 490 -16.34 64.43 -16.39
CA SER A 490 -15.24 65.35 -16.70
C SER A 490 -13.91 64.61 -16.60
N THR A 491 -13.03 64.85 -17.57
CA THR A 491 -11.64 64.40 -17.60
C THR A 491 -10.94 64.72 -16.27
N PRO A 492 -10.18 63.78 -15.68
CA PRO A 492 -9.46 64.08 -14.45
C PRO A 492 -8.44 65.19 -14.74
N ARG A 493 -8.57 66.32 -14.04
CA ARG A 493 -7.54 67.37 -14.03
C ARG A 493 -6.29 66.75 -13.41
N THR A 494 -5.27 66.58 -14.24
CA THR A 494 -3.94 66.09 -13.89
C THR A 494 -3.33 67.02 -12.84
N ALA A 495 -3.26 66.57 -11.59
CA ALA A 495 -2.52 67.28 -10.55
C ALA A 495 -1.04 66.89 -10.66
N LEU A 496 -0.31 67.56 -11.56
CA LEU A 496 1.15 67.56 -11.58
C LEU A 496 1.63 68.54 -10.52
N GLN A 497 2.44 68.10 -9.58
CA GLN A 497 3.12 69.00 -8.65
C GLN A 497 4.52 69.29 -9.20
N SER A 498 4.81 70.57 -9.42
CA SER A 498 6.18 71.05 -9.63
C SER A 498 6.88 71.09 -8.28
N ARG A 499 7.98 70.36 -8.14
CA ARG A 499 8.91 70.56 -7.02
C ARG A 499 10.15 71.27 -7.57
N PRO A 500 10.61 72.35 -6.90
CA PRO A 500 11.84 73.04 -7.29
C PRO A 500 13.07 72.14 -7.12
#